data_AF-A0A6B3BII6-F1
#
_entry.id   AF-A0A6B3BII6-F1
#
_cell.length_a   1.000
_cell.length_b   1.000
_cell.length_c   1.000
_cell.angle_alpha   90.00
_cell.angle_beta   90.00
_cell.angle_gamma   90.00
#
_symmetry.space_group_name_H-M   'P 1'
#
loop_
_entity.id
_entity.type
_entity.pdbx_description
1 polymer ?
#
loop_
_entity_poly.entity_id
_entity_poly.type
_entity_poly.pdbx_seq_one_letter_code
_entity_poly.pdbx_strand_id
1 'polypeptide(L)'
;MSQPEMQPEGPPQRPPHDGRSEGPPELGFPGLRPGDLTGRPFPLGDWGEPAPRLDELYRWVEQGALETAAWYLADRVWKRRGARALRTGAALGAVAGAALPLLDLTGVMGGVAPWGYLAMLVAVACVAADRFFGVTSGWIRDVATAQAVQRRLQVLQFDWASESVREVLGPTEGTAGEAADRCLGVLRRFSEDVTELIRAETADWMVEFRTGSAPLGIQSAGMGMPRQDATVHQGRFGVAPGARPNMPRQRPPEAR
;
A
#
# COMPACT_ATOMS: atom_id res chain seq x y z
N MET A 1 49.07 -18.65 54.48
CA MET A 1 49.03 -18.09 53.11
C MET A 1 48.25 -19.06 52.27
N SER A 2 46.99 -18.74 51.98
CA SER A 2 46.06 -19.63 51.29
C SER A 2 45.60 -18.93 50.03
N GLN A 3 46.06 -19.40 48.88
CA GLN A 3 45.56 -18.94 47.58
C GLN A 3 44.14 -19.51 47.37
N PRO A 4 43.17 -18.71 46.93
CA PRO A 4 41.91 -19.24 46.41
C PRO A 4 42.08 -19.62 44.93
N GLU A 5 41.61 -20.81 44.59
CA GLU A 5 41.52 -21.35 43.24
C GLU A 5 40.61 -20.47 42.37
N MET A 6 41.17 -19.92 41.29
CA MET A 6 40.41 -19.25 40.22
C MET A 6 39.84 -20.32 39.29
N GLN A 7 38.52 -20.50 39.32
CA GLN A 7 37.79 -21.27 38.30
C GLN A 7 37.86 -20.56 36.95
N PRO A 8 37.99 -21.28 35.81
CA PRO A 8 38.07 -20.66 34.50
C PRO A 8 36.68 -20.16 34.08
N GLU A 9 36.57 -18.86 33.82
CA GLU A 9 35.38 -18.26 33.21
C GLU A 9 35.11 -18.90 31.83
N GLY A 10 33.90 -19.42 31.66
CA GLY A 10 33.40 -19.90 30.37
C GLY A 10 33.17 -18.74 29.40
N PRO A 11 33.21 -18.99 28.08
CA PRO A 11 33.15 -17.94 27.06
C PRO A 11 31.80 -17.20 27.06
N PRO A 12 31.80 -15.89 26.68
CA PRO A 12 30.62 -15.05 26.77
C PRO A 12 29.49 -15.53 25.87
N GLN A 13 28.31 -15.69 26.47
CA GLN A 13 27.07 -16.03 25.79
C GLN A 13 26.73 -14.94 24.77
N ARG A 14 26.68 -15.33 23.50
CA ARG A 14 26.16 -14.52 22.38
C ARG A 14 24.66 -14.25 22.63
N PRO A 15 24.15 -13.03 22.44
CA PRO A 15 22.72 -12.79 22.52
C PRO A 15 21.98 -13.61 21.44
N PRO A 16 20.74 -14.06 21.68
CA PRO A 16 19.97 -14.82 20.71
C PRO A 16 19.80 -13.98 19.45
N HIS A 17 20.20 -14.54 18.32
CA HIS A 17 19.85 -14.03 17.02
C HIS A 17 18.33 -14.18 16.91
N ASP A 18 17.60 -13.08 17.08
CA ASP A 18 16.14 -13.10 16.99
C ASP A 18 15.73 -13.70 15.66
N GLY A 19 14.96 -14.78 15.80
CA GLY A 19 14.49 -15.62 14.72
C GLY A 19 13.77 -14.78 13.68
N ARG A 20 14.31 -14.79 12.47
CA ARG A 20 13.50 -14.71 11.27
C ARG A 20 12.55 -15.91 11.32
N SER A 21 11.40 -15.72 11.95
CA SER A 21 10.28 -16.65 11.85
C SER A 21 9.77 -16.58 10.41
N GLU A 22 10.30 -17.45 9.56
CA GLU A 22 9.62 -17.88 8.33
C GLU A 22 8.43 -18.75 8.75
N GLY A 23 7.39 -18.10 9.27
CA GLY A 23 6.09 -18.74 9.46
C GLY A 23 5.45 -19.05 8.10
N PRO A 24 4.51 -20.01 8.05
CA PRO A 24 3.72 -20.28 6.85
C PRO A 24 3.05 -19.00 6.34
N PRO A 25 2.61 -18.91 5.06
CA PRO A 25 1.92 -17.73 4.56
C PRO A 25 0.58 -17.61 5.29
N GLU A 26 0.61 -16.95 6.44
CA GLU A 26 -0.58 -16.65 7.21
C GLU A 26 -1.44 -15.72 6.38
N LEU A 27 -2.75 -16.01 6.36
CA LEU A 27 -3.77 -15.07 5.91
C LEU A 27 -3.80 -13.87 6.88
N GLY A 28 -2.78 -13.01 6.79
CA GLY A 28 -2.75 -11.74 7.50
C GLY A 28 -3.78 -10.80 6.90
N PHE A 29 -4.51 -10.08 7.75
CA PHE A 29 -5.32 -8.96 7.31
C PHE A 29 -4.42 -7.93 6.61
N PRO A 30 -4.82 -7.37 5.46
CA PRO A 30 -4.07 -6.30 4.83
C PRO A 30 -3.89 -5.15 5.83
N GLY A 31 -2.63 -4.76 6.02
CA GLY A 31 -2.27 -3.61 6.84
C GLY A 31 -2.03 -3.84 8.33
N LEU A 32 -2.14 -5.08 8.84
CA LEU A 32 -1.83 -5.36 10.26
C LEU A 32 -0.70 -6.39 10.37
N ARG A 33 0.49 -5.90 10.76
CA ARG A 33 1.58 -6.78 11.20
C ARG A 33 1.18 -7.47 12.51
N PRO A 34 1.56 -8.75 12.71
CA PRO A 34 1.38 -9.43 14.00
C PRO A 34 2.00 -8.70 15.21
N GLY A 35 2.98 -7.79 15.00
CA GLY A 35 3.56 -6.93 16.04
C GLY A 35 2.92 -5.54 16.17
N ASP A 36 2.03 -5.13 15.27
CA ASP A 36 1.31 -3.85 15.36
C ASP A 36 0.12 -3.94 16.34
N LEU A 37 -0.39 -5.15 16.57
CA LEU A 37 -1.48 -5.42 17.52
C LEU A 37 -1.08 -5.17 18.98
N THR A 38 0.21 -5.22 19.29
CA THR A 38 0.74 -4.92 20.63
C THR A 38 1.14 -3.45 20.78
N GLY A 39 1.17 -2.68 19.69
CA GLY A 39 1.69 -1.32 19.64
C GLY A 39 3.20 -1.26 19.91
N ARG A 40 3.93 -0.38 19.21
CA ARG A 40 5.29 -0.05 19.64
C ARG A 40 5.22 0.67 21.00
N PRO A 41 6.15 0.43 21.92
CA PRO A 41 6.19 1.16 23.19
C PRO A 41 6.30 2.65 22.87
N PHE A 42 5.31 3.42 23.32
CA PHE A 42 5.30 4.86 23.14
C PHE A 42 6.43 5.47 23.99
N PRO A 43 7.23 6.42 23.46
CA PRO A 43 8.31 7.02 24.23
C PRO A 43 7.74 7.70 25.49
N LEU A 44 8.10 7.20 26.67
CA LEU A 44 7.73 7.82 27.95
C LEU A 44 8.73 8.94 28.23
N GLY A 45 8.30 10.19 28.06
CA GLY A 45 9.16 11.37 28.18
C GLY A 45 9.04 12.07 29.52
N ASP A 46 10.19 12.34 30.15
CA ASP A 46 10.37 13.46 31.06
C ASP A 46 10.38 14.76 30.22
N TRP A 47 9.40 15.64 30.44
CA TRP A 47 9.13 16.85 29.64
C TRP A 47 9.93 18.08 30.12
N GLY A 48 10.89 17.90 31.03
CA GLY A 48 11.78 18.98 31.48
C GLY A 48 12.58 19.64 30.35
N GLU A 49 12.88 18.89 29.28
CA GLU A 49 13.54 19.40 28.06
C GLU A 49 12.72 19.01 26.81
N PRO A 50 11.87 19.90 26.27
CA PRO A 50 10.89 19.54 25.24
C PRO A 50 11.51 19.23 23.87
N ALA A 51 12.55 19.95 23.45
CA ALA A 51 13.16 19.79 22.12
C ALA A 51 13.72 18.37 21.83
N PRO A 52 14.56 17.75 22.68
CA PRO A 52 15.06 16.40 22.42
C PRO A 52 13.96 15.34 22.43
N ARG A 53 12.89 15.55 23.20
CA ARG A 53 11.75 14.63 23.28
C ARG A 53 10.86 14.70 22.05
N LEU A 54 10.66 15.89 21.52
CA LEU A 54 9.98 16.10 20.25
C LEU A 54 10.71 15.41 19.10
N ASP A 55 12.04 15.49 19.06
CA ASP A 55 12.85 14.78 18.05
C ASP A 55 12.78 13.25 18.22
N GLU A 56 12.80 12.74 19.46
CA GLU A 56 12.62 11.32 19.76
C GLU A 56 11.25 10.81 19.27
N LEU A 57 10.18 11.56 19.53
CA LEU A 57 8.83 11.26 19.04
C LEU A 57 8.76 11.30 17.52
N TYR A 58 9.37 12.31 16.87
CA TYR A 58 9.45 12.39 15.42
C TYR A 58 10.12 11.14 14.82
N ARG A 59 11.28 10.74 15.34
CA ARG A 59 12.01 9.55 14.87
C ARG A 59 11.20 8.28 15.08
N TRP A 60 10.52 8.15 16.21
CA TRP A 60 9.65 7.00 16.48
C TRP A 60 8.49 6.92 15.47
N VAL A 61 7.85 8.05 15.15
CA VAL A 61 6.78 8.12 14.13
C VAL A 61 7.30 7.86 12.72
N GLU A 62 8.47 8.41 12.37
CA GLU A 62 9.11 8.21 11.06
C GLU A 62 9.50 6.74 10.84
N GLN A 63 10.17 6.12 11.82
CA GLN A 63 10.48 4.68 11.81
C GLN A 63 9.20 3.84 11.78
N GLY A 64 8.17 4.29 12.51
CA GLY A 64 6.76 3.97 12.36
C GLY A 64 6.36 3.66 10.93
N ALA A 65 6.28 4.74 10.15
CA ALA A 65 5.81 4.75 8.79
C ALA A 65 6.74 4.02 7.81
N LEU A 66 8.06 4.14 7.99
CA LEU A 66 9.05 3.48 7.15
C LEU A 66 8.94 1.96 7.22
N GLU A 67 8.79 1.40 8.42
CA GLU A 67 8.61 -0.02 8.61
C GLU A 67 7.27 -0.53 8.06
N THR A 68 6.19 0.24 8.23
CA THR A 68 4.88 -0.07 7.63
C THR A 68 5.01 -0.13 6.11
N ALA A 69 5.60 0.89 5.48
CA ALA A 69 5.83 0.90 4.03
C ALA A 69 6.73 -0.26 3.58
N ALA A 70 7.78 -0.58 4.35
CA ALA A 70 8.67 -1.70 4.05
C ALA A 70 7.93 -3.06 4.14
N TRP A 71 7.00 -3.21 5.08
CA TRP A 71 6.19 -4.42 5.21
C TRP A 71 5.29 -4.64 4.00
N TYR A 72 4.55 -3.62 3.55
CA TYR A 72 3.77 -3.72 2.31
C TYR A 72 4.64 -4.09 1.10
N LEU A 73 5.88 -3.61 1.06
CA LEU A 73 6.81 -3.91 -0.03
C LEU A 73 7.52 -5.27 0.08
N ALA A 74 7.55 -5.91 1.26
CA ALA A 74 8.38 -7.09 1.53
C ALA A 74 7.96 -8.31 0.70
N ASP A 75 6.65 -8.49 0.45
CA ASP A 75 6.12 -9.68 -0.24
C ASP A 75 5.95 -9.48 -1.77
N ARG A 76 6.42 -8.34 -2.31
CA ARG A 76 6.17 -7.97 -3.70
C ARG A 76 6.73 -8.95 -4.73
N VAL A 77 7.86 -9.59 -4.42
CA VAL A 77 8.61 -10.38 -5.42
C VAL A 77 7.94 -11.73 -5.65
N TRP A 78 7.47 -12.39 -4.59
CA TRP A 78 6.77 -13.67 -4.68
C TRP A 78 5.39 -13.49 -5.30
N LYS A 79 4.62 -12.48 -4.88
CA LYS A 79 3.35 -12.12 -5.52
C LYS A 79 3.53 -11.78 -7.00
N ARG A 80 4.52 -10.94 -7.37
CA ARG A 80 4.81 -10.63 -8.78
C ARG A 80 5.22 -11.84 -9.60
N ARG A 81 6.04 -12.74 -9.04
CA ARG A 81 6.47 -13.98 -9.71
C ARG A 81 5.28 -14.93 -9.89
N GLY A 82 4.44 -15.11 -8.86
CA GLY A 82 3.21 -15.90 -8.94
C GLY A 82 2.24 -15.36 -9.98
N ALA A 83 1.96 -14.05 -9.96
CA ALA A 83 1.11 -13.38 -10.94
C ALA A 83 1.63 -13.51 -12.38
N ARG A 84 2.96 -13.49 -12.59
CA ARG A 84 3.55 -13.75 -13.90
C ARG A 84 3.42 -15.22 -14.31
N ALA A 85 3.72 -16.15 -13.41
CA ALA A 85 3.63 -17.58 -13.67
C ALA A 85 2.19 -17.98 -14.06
N LEU A 86 1.19 -17.46 -13.34
CA LEU A 86 -0.23 -17.69 -13.62
C LEU A 86 -0.63 -17.11 -14.99
N ARG A 87 -0.19 -15.89 -15.33
CA ARG A 87 -0.45 -15.30 -16.66
C ARG A 87 0.21 -16.09 -17.78
N THR A 88 1.46 -16.52 -17.60
CA THR A 88 2.16 -17.32 -18.61
C THR A 88 1.52 -18.69 -18.76
N GLY A 89 1.09 -19.32 -17.67
CA GLY A 89 0.35 -20.58 -17.69
C GLY A 89 -0.99 -20.45 -18.40
N ALA A 90 -1.73 -19.38 -18.14
CA ALA A 90 -2.98 -19.06 -18.83
C ALA A 90 -2.77 -18.86 -20.34
N ALA A 91 -1.77 -18.08 -20.74
CA ALA A 91 -1.48 -17.83 -22.15
C ALA A 91 -1.04 -19.11 -22.89
N LEU A 92 -0.09 -19.86 -22.31
CA LEU A 92 0.40 -21.11 -22.89
C LEU A 92 -0.71 -22.15 -22.97
N GLY A 93 -1.53 -22.29 -21.93
CA GLY A 93 -2.65 -23.22 -21.92
C GLY A 93 -3.72 -22.86 -22.94
N ALA A 94 -4.03 -21.57 -23.14
CA ALA A 94 -4.98 -21.13 -24.17
C ALA A 94 -4.44 -21.37 -25.60
N VAL A 95 -3.17 -21.06 -25.85
CA VAL A 95 -2.53 -21.29 -27.15
C VAL A 95 -2.47 -22.78 -27.46
N ALA A 96 -1.99 -23.60 -26.53
CA ALA A 96 -1.93 -25.06 -26.70
C ALA A 96 -3.34 -25.67 -26.82
N GLY A 97 -4.31 -25.17 -26.04
CA GLY A 97 -5.69 -25.62 -26.08
C GLY A 97 -6.39 -25.36 -27.41
N ALA A 98 -6.01 -24.29 -28.12
CA ALA A 98 -6.49 -24.01 -29.47
C ALA A 98 -5.67 -24.73 -30.55
N ALA A 99 -4.35 -24.80 -30.41
CA ALA A 99 -3.45 -25.32 -31.45
C ALA A 99 -3.46 -26.86 -31.54
N LEU A 100 -3.49 -27.57 -30.41
CA LEU A 100 -3.38 -29.04 -30.40
C LEU A 100 -4.55 -29.74 -31.12
N PRO A 101 -5.83 -29.36 -30.91
CA PRO A 101 -6.93 -29.95 -31.67
C PRO A 101 -6.86 -29.66 -33.17
N LEU A 102 -6.32 -28.50 -33.58
CA LEU A 102 -6.14 -28.13 -34.98
C LEU A 102 -5.02 -28.93 -35.66
N LEU A 103 -3.93 -29.24 -34.94
CA LEU A 103 -2.85 -30.09 -35.46
C LEU A 103 -3.29 -31.54 -35.65
N ASP A 104 -4.16 -32.04 -34.76
CA ASP A 104 -4.78 -33.36 -34.89
C ASP A 104 -5.74 -33.38 -36.08
N LEU A 105 -6.57 -32.34 -36.23
CA LEU A 105 -7.51 -32.21 -37.36
C LEU A 105 -6.81 -32.12 -38.73
N THR A 106 -5.67 -31.43 -38.80
CA THR A 106 -4.88 -31.28 -40.03
C THR A 106 -4.03 -32.52 -40.35
N GLY A 107 -4.02 -33.52 -39.48
CA GLY A 107 -3.26 -34.76 -39.66
C GLY A 107 -1.74 -34.60 -39.53
N VAL A 108 -1.26 -33.44 -39.07
CA VAL A 108 0.17 -33.17 -38.88
C VAL A 108 0.73 -33.99 -37.72
N MET A 109 -0.08 -34.23 -36.67
CA MET A 109 0.30 -35.04 -35.52
C MET A 109 -0.94 -35.70 -34.91
N GLY A 110 -0.99 -37.04 -34.89
CA GLY A 110 -2.16 -37.79 -34.45
C GLY A 110 -2.25 -37.97 -32.93
N GLY A 111 -3.46 -37.86 -32.37
CA GLY A 111 -3.77 -38.18 -30.97
C GLY A 111 -3.46 -37.07 -29.97
N VAL A 112 -3.23 -35.84 -30.43
CA VAL A 112 -2.88 -34.69 -29.57
C VAL A 112 -4.09 -33.86 -29.12
N ALA A 113 -5.28 -34.06 -29.69
CA ALA A 113 -6.48 -33.31 -29.29
C ALA A 113 -6.84 -33.38 -27.79
N PRO A 114 -6.74 -34.54 -27.09
CA PRO A 114 -7.02 -34.62 -25.65
C PRO A 114 -6.14 -33.70 -24.80
N TRP A 115 -4.88 -33.52 -25.21
CA TRP A 115 -3.92 -32.64 -24.54
C TRP A 115 -4.28 -31.15 -24.69
N GLY A 116 -4.99 -30.79 -25.77
CA GLY A 116 -5.57 -29.46 -25.94
C GLY A 116 -6.61 -29.14 -24.87
N TYR A 117 -7.52 -30.07 -24.58
CA TYR A 117 -8.51 -29.88 -23.51
C TYR A 117 -7.87 -29.75 -22.13
N LEU A 118 -6.84 -30.55 -21.85
CA LEU A 118 -6.04 -30.42 -20.61
C LEU A 118 -5.35 -29.07 -20.52
N ALA A 119 -4.75 -28.58 -21.62
CA ALA A 119 -4.11 -27.27 -21.66
C ALA A 119 -5.12 -26.13 -21.41
N MET A 120 -6.34 -26.24 -21.98
CA MET A 120 -7.42 -25.30 -21.74
C MET A 120 -7.87 -25.29 -20.27
N LEU A 121 -7.95 -26.47 -19.65
CA LEU A 121 -8.29 -26.61 -18.23
C LEU A 121 -7.23 -25.96 -17.33
N VAL A 122 -5.95 -26.16 -17.64
CA VAL A 122 -4.84 -25.49 -16.94
C VAL A 122 -4.93 -23.97 -17.10
N ALA A 123 -5.29 -23.47 -18.28
CA ALA A 123 -5.45 -22.03 -18.49
C ALA A 123 -6.56 -21.44 -17.62
N VAL A 124 -7.73 -22.09 -17.58
CA VAL A 124 -8.85 -21.67 -16.73
C VAL A 124 -8.47 -21.75 -15.25
N ALA A 125 -7.78 -22.81 -14.82
CA ALA A 125 -7.29 -22.95 -13.45
C ALA A 125 -6.30 -21.84 -13.07
N CYS A 126 -5.40 -21.45 -13.97
CA CYS A 126 -4.47 -20.33 -13.74
C CYS A 126 -5.20 -19.00 -13.57
N VAL A 127 -6.22 -18.73 -14.40
CA VAL A 127 -7.03 -17.50 -14.29
C VAL A 127 -7.87 -17.51 -13.01
N ALA A 128 -8.46 -18.65 -12.67
CA ALA A 128 -9.22 -18.81 -11.43
C ALA A 128 -8.32 -18.61 -10.21
N ALA A 129 -7.13 -19.21 -10.19
CA ALA A 129 -6.17 -19.02 -9.10
C ALA A 129 -5.73 -17.56 -8.96
N ASP A 130 -5.40 -16.85 -10.06
CA ASP A 130 -5.03 -15.42 -9.99
C ASP A 130 -6.17 -14.56 -9.41
N ARG A 131 -7.43 -14.90 -9.75
CA ARG A 131 -8.64 -14.25 -9.22
C ARG A 131 -8.91 -14.56 -7.75
N PHE A 132 -8.90 -15.83 -7.37
CA PHE A 132 -9.20 -16.29 -6.00
C PHE A 132 -8.14 -15.82 -5.00
N PHE A 133 -6.87 -15.93 -5.36
CA PHE A 133 -5.78 -15.51 -4.49
C PHE A 133 -5.47 -14.01 -4.63
N GLY A 134 -6.07 -13.31 -5.61
CA GLY A 134 -5.84 -11.89 -5.85
C GLY A 134 -4.37 -11.55 -6.04
N VAL A 135 -3.53 -12.48 -6.53
CA VAL A 135 -2.07 -12.34 -6.51
C VAL A 135 -1.65 -11.10 -7.29
N THR A 136 -2.34 -10.83 -8.39
CA THR A 136 -2.15 -9.63 -9.22
C THR A 136 -2.65 -8.35 -8.56
N SER A 137 -3.87 -8.33 -8.00
CA SER A 137 -4.43 -7.10 -7.40
C SER A 137 -3.74 -6.76 -6.08
N GLY A 138 -3.37 -7.78 -5.31
CA GLY A 138 -2.68 -7.67 -4.03
C GLY A 138 -1.36 -6.91 -4.14
N TRP A 139 -0.43 -7.31 -5.03
CA TRP A 139 0.86 -6.61 -5.10
C TRP A 139 0.74 -5.16 -5.60
N ILE A 140 -0.22 -4.86 -6.47
CA ILE A 140 -0.45 -3.49 -6.96
C ILE A 140 -1.01 -2.64 -5.82
N ARG A 141 -1.97 -3.18 -5.04
CA ARG A 141 -2.52 -2.52 -3.86
C ARG A 141 -1.44 -2.29 -2.81
N ASP A 142 -0.65 -3.30 -2.48
CA ASP A 142 0.45 -3.20 -1.52
C ASP A 142 1.44 -2.07 -1.91
N VAL A 143 1.79 -1.98 -3.20
CA VAL A 143 2.65 -0.90 -3.72
C VAL A 143 1.97 0.47 -3.62
N ALA A 144 0.69 0.57 -3.96
CA ALA A 144 -0.05 1.82 -3.89
C ALA A 144 -0.16 2.33 -2.43
N THR A 145 -0.46 1.44 -1.48
CA THR A 145 -0.52 1.78 -0.06
C THR A 145 0.85 2.20 0.46
N ALA A 146 1.92 1.47 0.12
CA ALA A 146 3.28 1.85 0.49
C ALA A 146 3.66 3.23 -0.07
N GLN A 147 3.32 3.53 -1.33
CA GLN A 147 3.56 4.85 -1.93
C GLN A 147 2.75 5.96 -1.25
N ALA A 148 1.50 5.68 -0.87
CA ALA A 148 0.66 6.63 -0.16
C ALA A 148 1.19 6.94 1.24
N VAL A 149 1.75 5.95 1.96
CA VAL A 149 2.47 6.17 3.22
C VAL A 149 3.72 7.02 3.00
N GLN A 150 4.55 6.68 2.01
CA GLN A 150 5.78 7.43 1.69
C GLN A 150 5.50 8.89 1.33
N ARG A 151 4.46 9.17 0.55
CA ARG A 151 4.07 10.55 0.22
C ARG A 151 3.67 11.33 1.47
N ARG A 152 2.90 10.74 2.39
CA ARG A 152 2.52 11.41 3.65
C ARG A 152 3.72 11.62 4.57
N LEU A 153 4.67 10.67 4.58
CA LEU A 153 5.91 10.80 5.35
C LEU A 153 6.77 11.96 4.85
N GLN A 154 6.84 12.17 3.53
CA GLN A 154 7.51 13.35 2.96
C GLN A 154 6.86 14.65 3.41
N VAL A 155 5.51 14.71 3.46
CA VAL A 155 4.80 15.88 3.98
C VAL A 155 5.14 16.11 5.45
N LEU A 156 5.13 15.07 6.29
CA LEU A 156 5.56 15.14 7.69
C LEU A 156 6.98 15.72 7.83
N GLN A 157 7.94 15.21 7.05
CA GLN A 157 9.33 15.68 7.05
C GLN A 157 9.45 17.17 6.73
N PHE A 158 8.70 17.65 5.73
CA PHE A 158 8.71 19.06 5.35
C PHE A 158 8.02 19.95 6.39
N ASP A 159 6.86 19.53 6.90
CA ASP A 159 6.13 20.27 7.92
C ASP A 159 6.97 20.38 9.20
N TRP A 160 7.60 19.28 9.62
CA TRP A 160 8.54 19.24 10.74
C TRP A 160 9.71 20.20 10.53
N ALA A 161 10.40 20.11 9.38
CA ALA A 161 11.51 21.01 9.07
C ALA A 161 11.07 22.49 9.07
N SER A 162 9.86 22.79 8.61
CA SER A 162 9.33 24.16 8.60
C SER A 162 9.09 24.69 10.02
N GLU A 163 8.58 23.86 10.93
CA GLU A 163 8.36 24.24 12.34
C GLU A 163 9.68 24.29 13.12
N SER A 164 10.63 23.38 12.90
CA SER A 164 11.97 23.46 13.50
C SER A 164 12.73 24.71 13.05
N VAL A 165 12.60 25.11 11.77
CA VAL A 165 13.18 26.37 11.28
C VAL A 165 12.49 27.57 11.91
N ARG A 166 11.17 27.54 12.12
CA ARG A 166 10.44 28.60 12.84
C ARG A 166 10.82 28.68 14.31
N GLU A 167 11.14 27.57 14.96
CA GLU A 167 11.65 27.56 16.33
C GLU A 167 13.05 28.20 16.41
N VAL A 168 13.94 27.92 15.44
CA VAL A 168 15.33 28.42 15.44
C VAL A 168 15.47 29.85 14.92
N LEU A 169 14.65 30.25 13.94
CA LEU A 169 14.76 31.54 13.22
C LEU A 169 13.55 32.47 13.41
N GLY A 170 12.51 32.03 14.13
CA GLY A 170 11.28 32.80 14.30
C GLY A 170 11.44 34.01 15.22
N PRO A 171 10.56 35.03 15.10
CA PRO A 171 10.47 36.10 16.09
C PRO A 171 10.18 35.51 17.47
N THR A 172 10.73 36.11 18.53
CA THR A 172 10.61 35.69 19.95
C THR A 172 9.18 35.74 20.54
N GLU A 173 8.15 35.80 19.70
CA GLU A 173 6.76 36.01 20.10
C GLU A 173 6.05 34.74 20.59
N GLY A 174 6.61 33.55 20.32
CA GLY A 174 6.05 32.27 20.78
C GLY A 174 6.81 31.70 21.96
N THR A 175 6.09 31.29 23.02
CA THR A 175 6.70 30.53 24.11
C THR A 175 7.14 29.13 23.62
N ALA A 176 8.17 28.54 24.25
CA ALA A 176 8.62 27.19 23.91
C ALA A 176 7.49 26.13 23.95
N GLY A 177 6.46 26.35 24.79
CA GLY A 177 5.27 25.52 24.86
C GLY A 177 4.40 25.59 23.60
N GLU A 178 4.20 26.77 23.02
CA GLU A 178 3.42 26.91 21.78
C GLU A 178 4.12 26.29 20.57
N ALA A 179 5.45 26.34 20.52
CA ALA A 179 6.23 25.64 19.50
C ALA A 179 6.10 24.12 19.65
N ALA A 180 6.18 23.62 20.89
CA ALA A 180 5.98 22.21 21.18
C ALA A 180 4.57 21.73 20.79
N ASP A 181 3.53 22.51 21.09
CA ASP A 181 2.14 22.18 20.73
C ASP A 181 1.94 22.11 19.20
N ARG A 182 2.58 23.00 18.43
CA ARG A 182 2.56 22.93 16.96
C ARG A 182 3.23 21.68 16.44
N CYS A 183 4.42 21.34 16.95
CA CYS A 183 5.15 20.12 16.58
C CYS A 183 4.35 18.84 16.91
N LEU A 184 3.72 18.79 18.10
CA LEU A 184 2.83 17.68 18.48
C LEU A 184 1.60 17.61 17.57
N GLY A 185 1.06 18.75 17.14
CA GLY A 185 -0.04 18.81 16.18
C GLY A 185 0.30 18.18 14.83
N VAL A 186 1.50 18.43 14.31
CA VAL A 186 1.99 17.83 13.06
C VAL A 186 2.10 16.31 13.19
N LEU A 187 2.72 15.82 14.27
CA LEU A 187 2.87 14.38 14.53
C LEU A 187 1.52 13.68 14.66
N ARG A 188 0.60 14.26 15.44
CA ARG A 188 -0.75 13.71 15.64
C ARG A 188 -1.51 13.61 14.32
N ARG A 189 -1.52 14.67 13.53
CA ARG A 189 -2.21 14.70 12.23
C ARG A 189 -1.69 13.59 11.31
N PHE A 190 -0.38 13.41 11.26
CA PHE A 190 0.22 12.34 10.46
C PHE A 190 -0.20 10.95 10.95
N SER A 191 -0.18 10.70 12.26
CA SER A 191 -0.62 9.42 12.83
C SER A 191 -2.09 9.14 12.53
N GLU A 192 -2.96 10.14 12.59
CA GLU A 192 -4.37 10.02 12.21
C GLU A 192 -4.51 9.71 10.71
N ASP A 193 -3.78 10.43 9.84
CA ASP A 193 -3.81 10.22 8.38
C ASP A 193 -3.33 8.81 7.97
N VAL A 194 -2.31 8.27 8.64
CA VAL A 194 -1.83 6.89 8.41
C VAL A 194 -2.86 5.87 8.91
N THR A 195 -3.43 6.10 10.09
CA THR A 195 -4.46 5.21 10.65
C THR A 195 -5.70 5.15 9.75
N GLU A 196 -6.17 6.29 9.25
CA GLU A 196 -7.30 6.35 8.31
C GLU A 196 -6.96 5.72 6.96
N LEU A 197 -5.74 5.86 6.46
CA LEU A 197 -5.30 5.15 5.25
C LEU A 197 -5.42 3.63 5.41
N ILE A 198 -4.87 3.09 6.50
CA ILE A 198 -4.89 1.65 6.78
C ILE A 198 -6.33 1.16 6.97
N ARG A 199 -7.17 1.94 7.67
CA ARG A 199 -8.60 1.63 7.84
C ARG A 199 -9.33 1.60 6.49
N ALA A 200 -9.10 2.59 5.63
CA ALA A 200 -9.73 2.65 4.30
C ALA A 200 -9.31 1.45 3.44
N GLU A 201 -8.03 1.10 3.43
CA GLU A 201 -7.54 -0.09 2.72
C GLU A 201 -8.18 -1.38 3.24
N THR A 202 -8.27 -1.53 4.58
CA THR A 202 -8.90 -2.69 5.20
C THR A 202 -10.37 -2.81 4.78
N ALA A 203 -11.09 -1.69 4.74
CA ALA A 203 -12.49 -1.65 4.31
C ALA A 203 -12.63 -2.01 2.81
N ASP A 204 -11.77 -1.46 1.95
CA ASP A 204 -11.74 -1.77 0.52
C ASP A 204 -11.45 -3.26 0.29
N TRP A 205 -10.53 -3.84 1.05
CA TRP A 205 -10.25 -5.28 1.00
C TRP A 205 -11.45 -6.12 1.43
N MET A 206 -12.18 -5.74 2.48
CA MET A 206 -13.40 -6.44 2.89
C MET A 206 -14.51 -6.39 1.83
N VAL A 207 -14.58 -5.30 1.05
CA VAL A 207 -15.52 -5.20 -0.09
C VAL A 207 -15.07 -6.10 -1.24
N GLU A 208 -13.79 -6.08 -1.61
CA GLU A 208 -13.26 -6.96 -2.67
C GLU A 208 -13.42 -8.43 -2.31
N PHE A 209 -13.15 -8.83 -1.06
CA PHE A 209 -13.32 -10.20 -0.61
C PHE A 209 -14.78 -10.68 -0.70
N ARG A 210 -15.75 -9.81 -0.38
CA ARG A 210 -17.19 -10.10 -0.50
C ARG A 210 -17.67 -10.15 -1.95
N THR A 211 -17.05 -9.40 -2.86
CA THR A 211 -17.47 -9.31 -4.27
C THR A 211 -16.76 -10.33 -5.15
N GLY A 212 -15.51 -10.68 -4.84
CA GLY A 212 -14.74 -11.73 -5.52
C GLY A 212 -15.21 -13.16 -5.22
N SER A 213 -16.03 -13.33 -4.18
CA SER A 213 -16.71 -14.59 -3.84
C SER A 213 -18.08 -14.75 -4.53
N ALA A 214 -18.56 -13.76 -5.28
CA ALA A 214 -19.75 -13.91 -6.10
C ALA A 214 -19.42 -14.80 -7.32
N PRO A 215 -20.06 -15.98 -7.46
CA PRO A 215 -19.85 -16.83 -8.64
C PRO A 215 -20.35 -16.05 -9.86
N LEU A 216 -19.47 -15.82 -10.82
CA LEU A 216 -19.84 -15.27 -12.12
C LEU A 216 -20.83 -16.23 -12.77
N GLY A 217 -22.12 -15.86 -12.71
CA GLY A 217 -23.09 -16.25 -13.71
C GLY A 217 -22.49 -15.95 -15.07
N ILE A 218 -22.59 -16.94 -15.96
CA ILE A 218 -22.04 -16.94 -17.31
C ILE A 218 -22.52 -15.67 -18.05
N GLN A 219 -21.69 -14.63 -18.07
CA GLN A 219 -21.82 -13.55 -19.03
C GLN A 219 -21.15 -14.04 -20.31
N SER A 220 -21.95 -14.81 -21.04
CA SER A 220 -21.70 -15.29 -22.39
C SER A 220 -21.31 -14.13 -23.29
N ALA A 221 -20.40 -14.45 -24.22
CA ALA A 221 -19.88 -13.59 -25.27
C ALA A 221 -20.92 -12.61 -25.83
N GLY A 222 -20.74 -11.32 -25.50
CA GLY A 222 -21.45 -10.19 -26.09
C GLY A 222 -20.44 -9.23 -26.68
N MET A 223 -20.26 -9.34 -27.99
CA MET A 223 -19.68 -8.37 -28.92
C MET A 223 -19.76 -6.90 -28.47
N GLY A 224 -18.64 -6.16 -28.53
CA GLY A 224 -18.64 -4.70 -28.59
C GLY A 224 -17.60 -4.02 -27.71
N MET A 225 -16.38 -3.84 -28.22
CA MET A 225 -15.43 -2.86 -27.71
C MET A 225 -15.71 -1.50 -28.39
N PRO A 226 -16.23 -0.46 -27.71
CA PRO A 226 -16.02 0.89 -28.17
C PRO A 226 -14.65 1.35 -27.67
N ARG A 227 -13.80 1.65 -28.65
CA ARG A 227 -12.50 2.32 -28.52
C ARG A 227 -12.61 3.51 -27.56
N GLN A 228 -11.94 3.45 -26.40
CA GLN A 228 -11.77 4.60 -25.53
C GLN A 228 -10.61 5.45 -26.07
N ASP A 229 -10.94 6.61 -26.63
CA ASP A 229 -9.95 7.62 -26.95
C ASP A 229 -9.26 8.11 -25.69
N ALA A 230 -7.94 7.96 -25.68
CA ALA A 230 -7.05 8.52 -24.67
C ALA A 230 -7.08 10.06 -24.75
N THR A 231 -7.84 10.70 -23.87
CA THR A 231 -7.73 12.15 -23.65
C THR A 231 -6.66 12.43 -22.59
N VAL A 232 -5.43 12.51 -23.09
CA VAL A 232 -4.26 13.13 -22.45
C VAL A 232 -4.65 14.53 -21.95
N HIS A 233 -4.83 14.71 -20.65
CA HIS A 233 -4.90 16.05 -20.05
C HIS A 233 -3.48 16.55 -19.77
N GLN A 234 -2.81 17.04 -20.82
CA GLN A 234 -1.69 17.96 -20.70
C GLN A 234 -2.21 19.39 -20.90
N GLY A 235 -1.78 20.29 -20.01
CA GLY A 235 -2.30 21.64 -19.91
C GLY A 235 -2.08 22.51 -21.15
N ARG A 236 -3.09 23.33 -21.46
CA ARG A 236 -2.89 24.66 -22.04
C ARG A 236 -4.18 25.48 -21.88
N PHE A 237 -4.01 26.71 -21.42
CA PHE A 237 -5.06 27.72 -21.35
C PHE A 237 -5.77 27.89 -22.70
N GLY A 238 -7.09 27.68 -22.72
CA GLY A 238 -7.98 28.01 -23.83
C GLY A 238 -9.08 28.93 -23.32
N VAL A 239 -9.04 30.20 -23.75
CA VAL A 239 -10.04 31.23 -23.49
C VAL A 239 -11.38 30.81 -24.13
N ALA A 240 -12.43 30.68 -23.33
CA ALA A 240 -13.80 30.45 -23.82
C ALA A 240 -14.49 31.81 -24.10
N PRO A 241 -15.06 32.04 -25.30
CA PRO A 241 -15.77 33.27 -25.60
C PRO A 241 -17.26 33.17 -25.20
N GLY A 242 -17.71 34.16 -24.41
CA GLY A 242 -19.08 34.68 -24.49
C GLY A 242 -20.17 33.93 -23.71
N ALA A 243 -20.31 34.23 -22.43
CA ALA A 243 -21.60 34.17 -21.73
C ALA A 243 -21.77 35.45 -20.90
N ARG A 244 -22.66 36.35 -21.34
CA ARG A 244 -22.95 37.61 -20.65
C ARG A 244 -23.59 37.33 -19.28
N PRO A 245 -23.13 37.95 -18.18
CA PRO A 245 -23.79 37.82 -16.88
C PRO A 245 -25.12 38.58 -16.88
N ASN A 246 -26.22 37.87 -16.62
CA ASN A 246 -27.53 38.45 -16.35
C ASN A 246 -27.52 39.01 -14.92
N MET A 247 -27.27 40.32 -14.78
CA MET A 247 -27.29 41.02 -13.48
C MET A 247 -28.74 41.10 -12.95
N PRO A 248 -29.00 40.73 -11.70
CA PRO A 248 -30.28 40.99 -11.05
C PRO A 248 -30.50 42.50 -10.95
N ARG A 249 -31.56 43.01 -11.59
CA ARG A 249 -31.96 44.41 -11.47
C ARG A 249 -32.39 44.67 -10.03
N GLN A 250 -31.60 45.46 -9.30
CA GLN A 250 -31.98 46.06 -8.03
C GLN A 250 -33.19 46.98 -8.27
N ARG A 251 -34.30 46.75 -7.55
CA ARG A 251 -35.42 47.69 -7.52
C ARG A 251 -35.09 48.83 -6.54
N PRO A 252 -35.37 50.09 -6.89
CA PRO A 252 -35.19 51.22 -5.97
C PRO A 252 -36.20 51.18 -4.81
N PRO A 253 -35.86 51.78 -3.65
CA PRO A 253 -36.75 51.84 -2.49
C PRO A 253 -37.94 52.78 -2.75
N GLU A 254 -39.14 52.33 -2.39
CA GLU A 254 -40.34 53.18 -2.37
C GLU A 254 -40.22 54.21 -1.24
N ALA A 255 -40.55 55.45 -1.56
CA ALA A 255 -40.54 56.56 -0.63
C ALA A 255 -41.93 56.74 0.00
N ARG A 256 -41.92 56.72 1.34
CA ARG A 256 -42.90 57.23 2.31
C ARG A 256 -43.97 56.27 2.81
#